data_AF-M2U5N6-F1
#
_entry.id   AF-M2U5N6-F1
#
_cell.length_a   1.000
_cell.length_b   1.000
_cell.length_c   1.000
_cell.angle_alpha   90.00
_cell.angle_beta   90.00
_cell.angle_gamma   90.00
#
_symmetry.space_group_name_H-M   'P 1'
#
loop_
_entity.id
_entity.type
_entity.pdbx_description
1 polymer ?
#
loop_
_entity_poly.entity_id
_entity_poly.type
_entity_poly.pdbx_seq_one_letter_code
_entity_poly.pdbx_strand_id
1 'polypeptide(L)'
;MLINWCYKGIAESADFDDAMAERVVMETGLMSKWITAHSGLSLTSVQGPQQTALSAFALDDHVNDYDAVKDFTPYISLGAGCMEYQGPGVPPVPFPALATAAEFATTWGTTSGYVFSLWVVTSPQEASDLPGLAEEVRNLRLFSHFHYYHHEGEIAAKLYVPRRQVECVFKVDALGNPIAASWTGGGSVLDNPEFVGPNAISNVIAAL
;
A
#
# COMPACT_ATOMS: atom_id res chain seq x y z
N MET A 1 10.31 -0.61 15.96
CA MET A 1 9.65 -0.92 14.67
C MET A 1 8.23 -1.32 14.97
N LEU A 2 7.28 -0.97 14.10
CA LEU A 2 5.87 -1.30 14.23
C LEU A 2 5.41 -2.05 12.98
N ILE A 3 4.48 -2.97 13.15
CA ILE A 3 3.82 -3.67 12.04
C ILE A 3 2.50 -2.96 11.77
N ASN A 4 2.24 -2.62 10.50
CA ASN A 4 1.00 -1.99 10.09
C ASN A 4 0.30 -2.87 9.06
N TRP A 5 -0.94 -3.26 9.37
CA TRP A 5 -1.87 -3.77 8.38
C TRP A 5 -2.32 -2.61 7.50
N CYS A 6 -2.28 -2.83 6.19
CA CYS A 6 -2.57 -1.83 5.19
C CYS A 6 -3.45 -2.39 4.09
N TYR A 7 -4.10 -1.48 3.36
CA TYR A 7 -4.81 -1.77 2.14
C TYR A 7 -4.26 -0.94 0.99
N LYS A 8 -4.21 -1.53 -0.21
CA LYS A 8 -3.90 -0.82 -1.45
C LYS A 8 -5.06 -0.92 -2.42
N GLY A 9 -5.60 0.21 -2.85
CA GLY A 9 -6.54 0.29 -3.96
C GLY A 9 -5.80 0.46 -5.29
N ILE A 10 -6.20 -0.28 -6.31
CA ILE A 10 -5.75 -0.11 -7.70
C ILE A 10 -6.96 -0.20 -8.62
N ALA A 11 -7.16 0.84 -9.44
CA ALA A 11 -8.24 0.88 -10.40
C ALA A 11 -8.03 -0.09 -11.56
N GLU A 12 -9.11 -0.75 -11.99
CA GLU A 12 -9.10 -1.56 -13.20
C GLU A 12 -8.82 -0.66 -14.41
N SER A 13 -7.90 -1.10 -15.25
CA SER A 13 -7.48 -0.38 -16.45
C SER A 13 -6.95 -1.36 -17.50
N ALA A 14 -6.61 -0.86 -18.69
CA ALA A 14 -6.00 -1.68 -19.73
C ALA A 14 -4.67 -2.32 -19.30
N ASP A 15 -3.96 -1.70 -18.35
CA ASP A 15 -2.66 -2.17 -17.85
C ASP A 15 -2.77 -2.94 -16.52
N PHE A 16 -3.97 -2.97 -15.92
CA PHE A 16 -4.20 -3.62 -14.63
C PHE A 16 -5.59 -4.27 -14.60
N ASP A 17 -5.63 -5.56 -14.94
CA ASP A 17 -6.81 -6.41 -15.01
C ASP A 17 -6.73 -7.57 -13.98
N ASP A 18 -7.66 -8.51 -14.08
CA ASP A 18 -7.74 -9.68 -13.19
C ASP A 18 -6.43 -10.49 -13.20
N ALA A 19 -5.82 -10.66 -14.37
CA ALA A 19 -4.60 -11.44 -14.52
C ALA A 19 -3.40 -10.73 -13.87
N MET A 20 -3.33 -9.41 -13.96
CA MET A 20 -2.31 -8.63 -13.26
C MET A 20 -2.52 -8.65 -11.74
N ALA A 21 -3.78 -8.54 -11.27
CA ALA A 21 -4.11 -8.65 -9.86
C ALA A 21 -3.74 -10.03 -9.29
N GLU A 22 -4.05 -11.11 -10.01
CA GLU A 22 -3.63 -12.47 -9.66
C GLU A 22 -2.12 -12.59 -9.62
N ARG A 23 -1.40 -12.02 -10.60
CA ARG A 23 0.07 -12.02 -10.63
C ARG A 23 0.70 -11.30 -9.43
N VAL A 24 0.12 -10.20 -8.97
CA VAL A 24 0.59 -9.50 -7.74
C VAL A 24 0.55 -10.43 -6.54
N VAL A 25 -0.54 -11.18 -6.38
CA VAL A 25 -0.70 -12.10 -5.24
C VAL A 25 0.16 -13.35 -5.41
N MET A 26 0.17 -13.93 -6.60
CA MET A 26 0.74 -15.26 -6.85
C MET A 26 2.21 -15.25 -7.25
N GLU A 27 2.75 -14.16 -7.79
CA GLU A 27 4.09 -14.18 -8.40
C GLU A 27 4.99 -13.03 -7.91
N THR A 28 4.51 -11.78 -7.96
CA THR A 28 5.40 -10.61 -7.91
C THR A 28 5.39 -9.85 -6.59
N GLY A 29 4.25 -9.74 -5.93
CA GLY A 29 3.99 -8.69 -4.93
C GLY A 29 3.67 -7.34 -5.59
N LEU A 30 3.52 -6.30 -4.78
CA LEU A 30 3.29 -4.94 -5.28
C LEU A 30 4.61 -4.28 -5.65
N MET A 31 4.61 -3.53 -6.74
CA MET A 31 5.77 -2.77 -7.20
C MET A 31 5.41 -1.30 -7.34
N SER A 32 6.36 -0.43 -7.00
CA SER A 32 6.27 1.00 -7.28
C SER A 32 6.36 1.26 -8.78
N LYS A 33 5.85 2.42 -9.19
CA LYS A 33 5.91 2.85 -10.59
C LYS A 33 7.34 2.98 -11.09
N TRP A 34 8.25 3.47 -10.25
CA TRP A 34 9.69 3.48 -10.52
C TRP A 34 10.24 2.10 -10.91
N ILE A 35 9.95 1.05 -10.13
CA ILE A 35 10.41 -0.32 -10.42
C ILE A 35 9.84 -0.81 -11.74
N THR A 36 8.53 -0.64 -11.96
CA THR A 36 7.90 -1.09 -13.21
C THR A 36 8.48 -0.39 -14.44
N ALA A 37 8.82 0.90 -14.34
CA ALA A 37 9.37 1.68 -15.44
C ALA A 37 10.84 1.33 -15.77
N HIS A 38 11.66 1.03 -14.76
CA HIS A 38 13.10 0.86 -14.95
C HIS A 38 13.55 -0.60 -15.02
N SER A 39 12.75 -1.52 -14.50
CA SER A 39 13.14 -2.92 -14.34
C SER A 39 12.06 -3.92 -14.74
N GLY A 40 10.92 -3.43 -15.24
CA GLY A 40 9.74 -4.24 -15.47
C GLY A 40 9.29 -4.94 -14.18
N LEU A 41 8.99 -6.24 -14.29
CA LEU A 41 8.53 -7.07 -13.17
C LEU A 41 9.65 -7.93 -12.53
N SER A 42 10.92 -7.68 -12.87
CA SER A 42 12.03 -8.51 -12.37
C SER A 42 12.49 -8.09 -10.97
N LEU A 43 12.28 -8.94 -9.97
CA LEU A 43 12.70 -8.67 -8.58
C LEU A 43 14.22 -8.60 -8.36
N THR A 44 15.03 -9.19 -9.24
CA THR A 44 16.50 -9.16 -9.12
C THR A 44 17.09 -7.76 -9.29
N SER A 45 16.34 -6.85 -9.92
CA SER A 45 16.73 -5.46 -10.13
C SER A 45 16.58 -4.57 -8.88
N VAL A 46 15.71 -4.97 -7.94
CA VAL A 46 15.31 -4.16 -6.78
C VAL A 46 16.43 -4.09 -5.72
N GLN A 47 17.37 -5.04 -5.76
CA GLN A 47 18.53 -5.09 -4.86
C GLN A 47 19.74 -4.30 -5.36
N GLY A 48 19.59 -3.53 -6.44
CA GLY A 48 20.69 -2.84 -7.12
C GLY A 48 20.50 -1.32 -7.23
N PRO A 49 20.84 -0.72 -8.38
CA PRO A 49 20.78 0.73 -8.59
C PRO A 49 19.43 1.38 -8.30
N GLN A 50 18.33 0.62 -8.31
CA GLN A 50 17.00 1.17 -8.10
C GLN A 50 16.80 1.76 -6.69
N GLN A 51 17.60 1.33 -5.71
CA GLN A 51 17.55 1.89 -4.37
C GLN A 51 18.03 3.34 -4.31
N THR A 52 18.82 3.81 -5.29
CA THR A 52 19.27 5.21 -5.32
C THR A 52 18.17 6.21 -5.62
N ALA A 53 16.98 5.74 -6.04
CA ALA A 53 15.81 6.59 -6.21
C ALA A 53 15.18 7.00 -4.86
N LEU A 54 15.43 6.22 -3.80
CA LEU A 54 14.92 6.52 -2.47
C LEU A 54 15.64 7.73 -1.88
N SER A 55 14.87 8.71 -1.42
CA SER A 55 15.39 9.89 -0.72
C SER A 55 14.25 10.62 -0.01
N ALA A 56 14.60 11.45 0.98
CA ALA A 56 13.60 12.30 1.64
C ALA A 56 12.89 13.25 0.65
N PHE A 57 13.61 13.72 -0.38
CA PHE A 57 13.04 14.56 -1.44
C PHE A 57 12.01 13.80 -2.28
N ALA A 58 12.33 12.57 -2.71
CA ALA A 58 11.40 11.74 -3.46
C ALA A 58 10.17 11.33 -2.63
N LEU A 59 10.34 11.18 -1.31
CA LEU A 59 9.22 10.95 -0.38
C LEU A 59 8.34 12.18 -0.26
N ASP A 60 8.94 13.37 -0.11
CA ASP A 60 8.21 14.63 -0.06
C ASP A 60 7.40 14.85 -1.34
N ASP A 61 8.02 14.71 -2.52
CA ASP A 61 7.33 14.77 -3.81
C ASP A 61 6.20 13.73 -3.91
N HIS A 62 6.43 12.50 -3.42
CA HIS A 62 5.40 11.46 -3.44
C HIS A 62 4.16 11.85 -2.64
N VAL A 63 4.33 12.48 -1.48
CA VAL A 63 3.23 12.83 -0.59
C VAL A 63 2.59 14.17 -0.96
N ASN A 64 3.39 15.13 -1.42
CA ASN A 64 2.98 16.53 -1.57
C ASN A 64 2.84 16.98 -3.03
N ASP A 65 3.43 16.27 -4.00
CA ASP A 65 3.34 16.56 -5.44
C ASP A 65 3.12 15.27 -6.26
N TYR A 66 2.24 14.39 -5.76
CA TYR A 66 2.03 13.06 -6.34
C TYR A 66 1.72 13.10 -7.84
N ASP A 67 0.93 14.08 -8.30
CA ASP A 67 0.57 14.19 -9.72
C ASP A 67 1.77 14.41 -10.64
N ALA A 68 2.82 15.09 -10.17
CA ALA A 68 4.05 15.29 -10.92
C ALA A 68 4.92 14.03 -10.97
N VAL A 69 4.84 13.16 -9.95
CA VAL A 69 5.73 12.01 -9.79
C VAL A 69 5.06 10.64 -9.89
N LYS A 70 3.75 10.56 -10.08
CA LYS A 70 2.98 9.30 -10.03
C LYS A 70 3.50 8.19 -10.96
N ASP A 71 4.11 8.54 -12.08
CA ASP A 71 4.63 7.57 -13.04
C ASP A 71 6.06 7.10 -12.75
N PHE A 72 6.75 7.72 -11.79
CA PHE A 72 8.14 7.40 -11.45
C PHE A 72 8.46 7.49 -9.95
N THR A 73 7.48 7.61 -9.06
CA THR A 73 7.74 7.55 -7.63
C THR A 73 8.30 6.17 -7.24
N PRO A 74 9.36 6.11 -6.40
CA PRO A 74 9.85 4.87 -5.83
C PRO A 74 9.01 4.41 -4.62
N TYR A 75 7.96 5.14 -4.26
CA TYR A 75 7.07 4.83 -3.15
C TYR A 75 5.74 4.26 -3.62
N ILE A 76 5.14 3.43 -2.78
CA ILE A 76 3.82 2.83 -2.94
C ILE A 76 2.96 3.38 -1.81
N SER A 77 1.98 4.20 -2.16
CA SER A 77 1.00 4.72 -1.21
C SER A 77 0.07 3.60 -0.75
N LEU A 78 0.04 3.31 0.56
CA LEU A 78 -0.81 2.33 1.23
C LEU A 78 -1.67 3.02 2.28
N GLY A 79 -2.92 2.58 2.46
CA GLY A 79 -3.78 3.07 3.55
C GLY A 79 -3.70 2.16 4.77
N ALA A 80 -3.38 2.70 5.95
CA ALA A 80 -3.47 1.99 7.24
C ALA A 80 -4.55 2.58 8.17
N GLY A 81 -5.32 3.53 7.63
CA GLY A 81 -6.38 4.26 8.34
C GLY A 81 -5.83 5.23 9.37
N CYS A 82 -6.69 6.10 9.90
CA CYS A 82 -6.31 6.98 11.00
C CYS A 82 -7.52 7.37 11.85
N MET A 83 -7.22 8.04 12.96
CA MET A 83 -8.21 8.69 13.81
C MET A 83 -7.94 10.18 13.78
N GLU A 84 -8.94 10.97 13.39
CA GLU A 84 -8.83 12.42 13.39
C GLU A 84 -9.42 13.01 14.67
N TYR A 85 -8.66 13.88 15.31
CA TYR A 85 -9.12 14.64 16.47
C TYR A 85 -10.00 15.81 16.00
N GLN A 86 -11.26 15.82 16.44
CA GLN A 86 -12.26 16.82 16.04
C GLN A 86 -12.40 17.99 17.02
N GLY A 87 -11.55 18.06 18.05
CA GLY A 87 -11.61 19.10 19.08
C GLY A 87 -12.13 18.62 20.44
N PRO A 88 -12.08 19.47 21.48
CA PRO A 88 -12.46 19.08 22.83
C PRO A 88 -13.94 18.72 22.93
N GLY A 89 -14.25 17.58 23.54
CA GLY A 89 -15.63 17.12 23.75
C GLY A 89 -16.32 16.54 22.51
N VAL A 90 -15.62 16.47 21.37
CA VAL A 90 -16.12 15.83 20.15
C VAL A 90 -15.43 14.46 20.01
N PRO A 91 -16.17 13.37 19.80
CA PRO A 91 -15.57 12.07 19.51
C PRO A 91 -14.67 12.14 18.27
N PRO A 92 -13.52 11.45 18.27
CA PRO A 92 -12.65 11.40 17.10
C PRO A 92 -13.33 10.65 15.95
N VAL A 93 -13.01 11.05 14.72
CA VAL A 93 -13.59 10.44 13.51
C VAL A 93 -12.63 9.35 12.99
N PRO A 94 -13.11 8.11 12.80
CA PRO A 94 -12.31 7.07 12.17
C PRO A 94 -12.30 7.24 10.65
N PHE A 95 -11.13 7.10 10.05
CA PHE A 95 -10.93 6.95 8.61
C PHE A 95 -10.45 5.51 8.35
N PRO A 96 -11.35 4.57 7.99
CA PRO A 96 -10.99 3.17 7.84
C PRO A 96 -10.13 2.95 6.59
N ALA A 97 -9.01 2.25 6.76
CA ALA A 97 -8.06 1.93 5.69
C ALA A 97 -8.72 1.28 4.45
N LEU A 98 -9.64 0.34 4.68
CA LEU A 98 -10.35 -0.37 3.62
C LEU A 98 -11.26 0.57 2.81
N ALA A 99 -11.94 1.51 3.47
CA ALA A 99 -12.83 2.45 2.80
C ALA A 99 -12.04 3.37 1.85
N THR A 100 -10.95 3.95 2.35
CA THR A 100 -10.03 4.76 1.54
C THR A 100 -9.46 3.96 0.37
N ALA A 101 -9.00 2.72 0.60
CA ALA A 101 -8.48 1.87 -0.47
C ALA A 101 -9.55 1.54 -1.52
N ALA A 102 -10.81 1.34 -1.13
CA ALA A 102 -11.90 1.11 -2.07
C ALA A 102 -12.22 2.37 -2.91
N GLU A 103 -12.13 3.57 -2.34
CA GLU A 103 -12.28 4.82 -3.11
C GLU A 103 -11.19 4.96 -4.19
N PHE A 104 -9.94 4.67 -3.84
CA PHE A 104 -8.84 4.64 -4.83
C PHE A 104 -9.01 3.53 -5.87
N ALA A 105 -9.41 2.32 -5.44
CA ALA A 105 -9.65 1.20 -6.36
C ALA A 105 -10.78 1.51 -7.34
N THR A 106 -11.79 2.27 -6.94
CA THR A 106 -12.93 2.56 -7.80
C THR A 106 -12.80 3.89 -8.55
N THR A 107 -11.70 4.62 -8.35
CA THR A 107 -11.56 6.01 -8.82
C THR A 107 -12.79 6.84 -8.42
N TRP A 108 -13.09 6.85 -7.12
CA TRP A 108 -14.26 7.52 -6.53
C TRP A 108 -15.59 7.09 -7.18
N GLY A 109 -15.68 5.79 -7.45
CA GLY A 109 -16.88 5.12 -7.94
C GLY A 109 -17.18 5.24 -9.42
N THR A 110 -16.13 5.38 -10.24
CA THR A 110 -16.25 5.47 -11.70
C THR A 110 -15.87 4.19 -12.42
N THR A 111 -15.07 3.32 -11.80
CA THR A 111 -14.62 2.04 -12.37
C THR A 111 -14.61 0.95 -11.31
N SER A 112 -14.60 -0.31 -11.76
CA SER A 112 -14.26 -1.44 -10.89
C SER A 112 -12.77 -1.38 -10.52
N GLY A 113 -12.37 -2.13 -9.50
CA GLY A 113 -10.97 -2.20 -9.14
C GLY A 113 -10.64 -3.30 -8.14
N TYR A 114 -9.41 -3.23 -7.65
CA TYR A 114 -8.79 -4.25 -6.83
C TYR A 114 -8.32 -3.63 -5.51
N VAL A 115 -8.61 -4.31 -4.40
CA VAL A 115 -8.14 -3.93 -3.08
C VAL A 115 -7.24 -5.04 -2.55
N PHE A 116 -6.01 -4.73 -2.20
CA PHE A 116 -5.06 -5.70 -1.63
C PHE A 116 -4.98 -5.53 -0.11
N SER A 117 -5.08 -6.63 0.64
CA SER A 117 -4.77 -6.67 2.08
C SER A 117 -3.31 -7.10 2.27
N LEU A 118 -2.54 -6.37 3.07
CA LEU A 118 -1.12 -6.67 3.29
C LEU A 118 -0.60 -6.06 4.60
N TRP A 119 0.64 -6.37 4.96
CA TRP A 119 1.32 -5.70 6.07
C TRP A 119 2.72 -5.20 5.70
N VAL A 120 3.16 -4.13 6.37
CA VAL A 120 4.51 -3.57 6.24
C VAL A 120 5.09 -3.22 7.62
N VAL A 121 6.41 -2.99 7.68
CA VAL A 121 7.11 -2.59 8.90
C VAL A 121 7.49 -1.11 8.80
N THR A 122 7.19 -0.32 9.84
CA THR A 122 7.63 1.07 9.95
C THR A 122 8.67 1.24 11.07
N SER A 123 9.47 2.29 10.97
CA SER A 123 10.47 2.69 11.97
C SER A 123 9.96 3.88 12.81
N PRO A 124 10.41 4.02 14.07
CA PRO A 124 10.13 5.21 14.88
C PRO A 124 10.93 6.46 14.44
N GLN A 125 11.62 6.40 13.30
CA GLN A 125 12.36 7.49 12.68
C GLN A 125 12.20 7.39 11.15
N GLU A 126 12.20 8.53 10.47
CA GLU A 126 12.33 8.59 9.01
C GLU A 126 13.58 7.81 8.58
N ALA A 127 13.41 6.91 7.62
CA ALA A 127 14.48 6.13 7.05
C ALA A 127 14.29 6.02 5.53
N SER A 128 13.99 7.15 4.89
CA SER A 128 13.46 7.21 3.51
C SER A 128 14.32 6.48 2.47
N ASP A 129 15.62 6.35 2.73
CA ASP A 129 16.65 5.69 1.93
C ASP A 129 16.83 4.19 2.22
N LEU A 130 16.34 3.68 3.36
CA LEU A 130 16.48 2.28 3.74
C LEU A 130 15.35 1.41 3.13
N PRO A 131 15.65 0.51 2.19
CA PRO A 131 14.67 -0.41 1.64
C PRO A 131 14.21 -1.43 2.71
N GLY A 132 12.95 -1.85 2.65
CA GLY A 132 12.37 -2.83 3.58
C GLY A 132 11.67 -2.23 4.80
N LEU A 133 11.75 -0.92 4.99
CA LEU A 133 10.91 -0.17 5.92
C LEU A 133 9.98 0.76 5.15
N ALA A 134 8.74 0.87 5.60
CA ALA A 134 7.80 1.87 5.13
C ALA A 134 7.83 3.12 6.03
N GLU A 135 7.36 4.24 5.50
CA GLU A 135 7.29 5.52 6.19
C GLU A 135 5.86 5.78 6.67
N GLU A 136 5.69 6.04 7.96
CA GLU A 136 4.39 6.31 8.57
C GLU A 136 4.00 7.79 8.39
N VAL A 137 3.75 8.22 7.16
CA VAL A 137 3.52 9.64 6.81
C VAL A 137 2.33 10.26 7.54
N ARG A 138 1.35 9.46 7.96
CA ARG A 138 0.25 9.88 8.86
C ARG A 138 0.70 10.34 10.26
N ASN A 139 1.93 9.98 10.69
CA ASN A 139 2.44 10.29 12.01
C ASN A 139 3.08 11.69 12.04
N LEU A 140 2.27 12.69 12.42
CA LEU A 140 2.68 14.11 12.44
C LEU A 140 3.84 14.43 13.41
N ARG A 141 4.23 13.51 14.30
CA ARG A 141 5.44 13.68 15.12
C ARG A 141 6.71 13.35 14.35
N LEU A 142 6.63 12.41 13.41
CA LEU A 142 7.74 12.03 12.54
C LEU A 142 7.79 12.94 11.32
N PHE A 143 6.61 13.26 10.79
CA PHE A 143 6.42 14.03 9.57
C PHE A 143 5.71 15.34 9.90
N SER A 144 6.45 16.27 10.50
CA SER A 144 5.90 17.55 10.98
C SER A 144 5.74 18.61 9.88
N HIS A 145 6.28 18.35 8.70
CA HIS A 145 6.04 19.19 7.53
C HIS A 145 4.63 18.93 6.98
N PHE A 146 4.06 19.88 6.25
CA PHE A 146 2.66 19.81 5.84
C PHE A 146 2.40 18.59 4.93
N HIS A 147 1.40 17.78 5.29
CA HIS A 147 0.92 16.64 4.50
C HIS A 147 -0.60 16.75 4.35
N TYR A 148 -1.06 17.24 3.19
CA TYR A 148 -2.48 17.50 2.90
C TYR A 148 -3.36 16.26 3.14
N TYR A 149 -2.80 15.08 2.85
CA TYR A 149 -3.49 13.80 2.88
C TYR A 149 -3.17 12.94 4.12
N HIS A 150 -2.60 13.51 5.19
CA HIS A 150 -2.28 12.71 6.39
C HIS A 150 -3.50 11.98 7.00
N HIS A 151 -4.71 12.52 6.78
CA HIS A 151 -5.99 11.97 7.22
C HIS A 151 -6.44 10.74 6.40
N GLU A 152 -5.77 10.42 5.30
CA GLU A 152 -5.98 9.17 4.56
C GLU A 152 -5.26 7.99 5.24
N GLY A 153 -4.51 8.26 6.31
CA GLY A 153 -3.81 7.24 7.08
C GLY A 153 -2.68 6.58 6.28
N GLU A 154 -2.04 7.34 5.41
CA GLU A 154 -1.05 6.83 4.48
C GLU A 154 0.19 6.27 5.19
N ILE A 155 0.68 5.17 4.62
CA ILE A 155 1.99 4.58 4.84
C ILE A 155 2.65 4.42 3.48
N ALA A 156 3.84 4.99 3.30
CA ALA A 156 4.58 4.92 2.05
C ALA A 156 5.55 3.73 2.09
N ALA A 157 5.20 2.63 1.44
CA ALA A 157 6.13 1.51 1.22
C ALA A 157 7.14 1.84 0.12
N LYS A 158 8.31 1.22 0.15
CA LYS A 158 9.44 1.56 -0.72
C LYS A 158 9.70 0.47 -1.73
N LEU A 159 9.81 0.86 -3.00
CA LEU A 159 10.18 0.07 -4.18
C LEU A 159 9.22 -1.09 -4.49
N TYR A 160 9.00 -1.99 -3.53
CA TYR A 160 8.17 -3.18 -3.63
C TYR A 160 7.64 -3.63 -2.26
N VAL A 161 6.47 -4.26 -2.26
CA VAL A 161 5.98 -5.07 -1.14
C VAL A 161 6.06 -6.54 -1.58
N PRO A 162 6.91 -7.37 -0.94
CA PRO A 162 7.02 -8.80 -1.23
C PRO A 162 5.66 -9.51 -1.24
N ARG A 163 5.45 -10.45 -2.19
CA ARG A 163 4.19 -11.22 -2.27
C ARG A 163 3.82 -11.90 -0.96
N ARG A 164 4.79 -12.38 -0.18
CA ARG A 164 4.54 -13.06 1.11
C ARG A 164 4.01 -12.14 2.21
N GLN A 165 3.99 -10.82 1.98
CA GLN A 165 3.35 -9.86 2.86
C GLN A 165 1.95 -9.46 2.38
N VAL A 166 1.56 -9.87 1.17
CA VAL A 166 0.22 -9.70 0.60
C VAL A 166 -0.63 -10.90 1.00
N GLU A 167 -1.70 -10.64 1.75
CA GLU A 167 -2.61 -11.66 2.26
C GLU A 167 -3.57 -12.11 1.17
N CYS A 168 -4.22 -11.17 0.50
CA CYS A 168 -5.23 -11.43 -0.51
C CYS A 168 -5.51 -10.19 -1.37
N VAL A 169 -6.30 -10.39 -2.43
CA VAL A 169 -6.91 -9.32 -3.22
C VAL A 169 -8.42 -9.52 -3.32
N PHE A 170 -9.18 -8.43 -3.26
CA PHE A 170 -10.62 -8.37 -3.50
C PHE A 170 -10.89 -7.63 -4.80
N LYS A 171 -11.82 -8.11 -5.64
CA LYS A 171 -12.35 -7.33 -6.76
C LYS A 171 -13.65 -6.68 -6.34
N VAL A 172 -13.77 -5.38 -6.63
CA VAL A 172 -14.95 -4.57 -6.31
C VAL A 172 -15.51 -3.90 -7.55
N ASP A 173 -16.82 -3.73 -7.61
CA ASP A 173 -17.47 -2.87 -8.60
C ASP A 173 -17.24 -1.37 -8.30
N ALA A 174 -17.74 -0.51 -9.17
CA ALA A 174 -17.67 0.95 -8.99
C ALA A 174 -18.40 1.47 -7.73
N LEU A 175 -19.21 0.67 -7.05
CA LEU A 175 -19.83 1.07 -5.79
C LEU A 175 -19.08 0.50 -4.58
N GLY A 176 -17.94 -0.17 -4.81
CA GLY A 176 -17.15 -0.83 -3.77
C GLY A 176 -17.72 -2.19 -3.34
N ASN A 177 -18.72 -2.73 -4.03
CA ASN A 177 -19.28 -4.05 -3.69
C ASN A 177 -18.40 -5.16 -4.25
N PRO A 178 -18.15 -6.24 -3.50
CA PRO A 178 -17.39 -7.37 -4.00
C PRO A 178 -18.05 -8.01 -5.23
N ILE A 179 -17.27 -8.25 -6.29
CA ILE A 179 -17.71 -8.91 -7.52
C ILE A 179 -16.75 -10.03 -7.91
N ALA A 180 -17.25 -11.00 -8.68
CA ALA A 180 -16.41 -12.09 -9.16
C ALA A 180 -15.35 -11.59 -10.15
N ALA A 181 -14.14 -12.16 -10.07
CA ALA A 181 -13.05 -11.98 -11.02
C ALA A 181 -12.75 -13.28 -11.76
N SER A 182 -11.92 -13.21 -12.80
CA SER A 182 -11.53 -14.33 -13.65
C SER A 182 -10.31 -15.13 -13.19
N TRP A 183 -9.80 -14.90 -11.97
CA TRP A 183 -8.66 -15.63 -11.42
C TRP A 183 -8.96 -17.11 -11.15
N THR A 184 -7.89 -17.88 -10.95
CA THR A 184 -7.96 -19.33 -10.67
C THR A 184 -8.71 -19.60 -9.37
N GLY A 185 -9.86 -20.30 -9.45
CA GLY A 185 -10.72 -20.63 -8.31
C GLY A 185 -12.04 -19.83 -8.26
N GLY A 186 -12.13 -18.72 -8.99
CA GLY A 186 -13.31 -17.86 -9.04
C GLY A 186 -13.62 -17.12 -7.73
N GLY A 187 -14.68 -16.31 -7.74
CA GLY A 187 -15.12 -15.54 -6.56
C GLY A 187 -14.61 -14.10 -6.56
N SER A 188 -14.93 -13.36 -5.49
CA SER A 188 -14.57 -11.94 -5.32
C SER A 188 -13.32 -11.70 -4.49
N VAL A 189 -12.73 -12.77 -3.94
CA VAL A 189 -11.47 -12.76 -3.20
C VAL A 189 -10.52 -13.82 -3.77
N LEU A 190 -9.24 -13.48 -3.87
CA LEU A 190 -8.16 -14.42 -4.13
C LEU A 190 -7.15 -14.35 -2.98
N ASP A 191 -7.07 -15.44 -2.21
CA ASP A 191 -6.14 -15.59 -1.10
C ASP A 191 -4.74 -16.00 -1.58
N ASN A 192 -3.71 -15.50 -0.90
CA ASN A 192 -2.33 -15.89 -1.15
C ASN A 192 -1.95 -17.14 -0.34
N PRO A 193 -1.71 -18.30 -0.97
CA PRO A 193 -1.32 -19.51 -0.25
C PRO A 193 0.08 -19.42 0.38
N GLU A 194 0.91 -18.45 -0.03
CA GLU A 194 2.25 -18.22 0.51
C GLU A 194 2.31 -17.03 1.48
N PHE A 195 1.16 -16.49 1.89
CA PHE A 195 1.12 -15.41 2.87
C PHE A 195 1.82 -15.80 4.18
N VAL A 196 2.68 -14.92 4.68
CA VAL A 196 3.31 -15.04 5.99
C VAL A 196 2.77 -13.94 6.87
N GLY A 197 1.97 -14.34 7.87
CA GLY A 197 1.40 -13.41 8.83
C GLY A 197 2.47 -12.68 9.65
N PRO A 198 2.18 -11.45 10.13
CA PRO A 198 3.14 -10.62 10.86
C PRO A 198 3.65 -11.25 12.16
N ASN A 199 2.90 -12.21 12.72
CA ASN A 199 3.30 -12.97 13.91
C ASN A 199 4.63 -13.73 13.71
N ALA A 200 5.02 -14.03 12.46
CA ALA A 200 6.27 -14.69 12.14
C ALA A 200 7.52 -13.83 12.42
N ILE A 201 7.37 -12.50 12.48
CA ILE A 201 8.47 -11.56 12.77
C ILE A 201 8.30 -10.81 14.09
N SER A 202 7.22 -11.09 14.82
CA SER A 202 6.97 -10.52 16.14
C SER A 202 7.61 -11.41 17.21
N ASN A 203 8.49 -10.84 18.03
CA ASN A 203 9.00 -11.48 19.23
C ASN A 203 8.04 -11.36 20.43
N VAL A 204 6.86 -10.76 20.22
CA VAL A 204 5.80 -10.74 21.23
C VAL A 204 5.16 -12.13 21.24
N ILE A 205 5.64 -12.97 22.15
CA ILE A 205 4.98 -14.22 22.51
C ILE A 205 3.60 -13.81 23.05
N ALA A 206 2.52 -14.20 22.37
CA ALA A 206 1.18 -14.07 22.93
C ALA A 206 1.22 -14.69 24.33
N ALA A 207 0.92 -13.88 25.35
CA ALA A 207 1.18 -14.20 26.75
C ALA A 207 0.86 -15.66 27.12
N LEU A 208 1.78 -16.29 27.83
CA LEU A 208 1.60 -17.58 28.54
C LEU A 208 0.49 -17.48 29.58
#